data_AF-A0A8J4A6A9-F1
#
_entry.id   AF-A0A8J4A6A9-F1
#
_cell.length_a   1.000
_cell.length_b   1.000
_cell.length_c   1.000
_cell.angle_alpha   90.00
_cell.angle_beta   90.00
_cell.angle_gamma   90.00
#
_symmetry.space_group_name_H-M   'P 1'
#
loop_
_entity.id
_entity.type
_entity.pdbx_description
1 polymer ?
#
loop_
_entity_poly.entity_id
_entity_poly.type
_entity_poly.pdbx_seq_one_letter_code
_entity_poly.pdbx_strand_id
1 'polypeptide(L)'
;MTLWIAILAVAVISFAIKAAGPALLTGRELPPWTGAVIALLAPALLAALVVVHVLGENWSHVSVPVLVGLAAVVAAHLLRAPMLVSVLVGVAATAALRALTGW
;
A
#
# COMPACT_ATOMS: atom_id res chain seq x y z
N MET A 1 -12.99 21.21 21.06
CA MET A 1 -11.75 22.03 20.94
C MET A 1 -10.51 21.18 20.73
N THR A 2 -10.31 20.10 21.48
CA THR A 2 -9.17 19.17 21.35
C THR A 2 -9.01 18.56 19.95
N LEU A 3 -10.12 18.17 19.30
CA LEU A 3 -10.11 17.62 17.93
C LEU A 3 -9.61 18.63 16.89
N TRP A 4 -10.08 19.88 16.96
CA TRP A 4 -9.64 20.94 16.04
C TRP A 4 -8.15 21.28 16.20
N ILE A 5 -7.66 21.27 17.44
CA ILE A 5 -6.23 21.43 17.72
C ILE A 5 -5.42 20.27 17.13
N ALA A 6 -5.89 19.03 17.28
CA ALA A 6 -5.23 17.86 16.70
C ALA A 6 -5.20 17.91 15.17
N ILE A 7 -6.30 18.30 14.52
CA ILE A 7 -6.34 18.49 13.07
C ILE A 7 -5.32 19.55 12.64
N LEU A 8 -5.31 20.70 13.30
CA LEU A 8 -4.38 21.78 12.98
C LEU A 8 -2.93 21.31 13.16
N ALA A 9 -2.63 20.60 14.23
CA ALA A 9 -1.30 20.04 14.49
C ALA A 9 -0.88 19.08 13.38
N VAL A 10 -1.73 18.11 13.01
CA VAL A 10 -1.43 17.16 11.92
C VAL A 10 -1.26 17.87 10.57
N ALA A 11 -2.08 18.88 10.30
CA ALA A 11 -1.98 19.68 9.07
C ALA A 11 -0.64 20.42 9.00
N VAL A 12 -0.23 21.08 10.08
CA VAL A 12 1.05 21.79 10.17
C VAL A 12 2.23 20.83 10.06
N ILE A 13 2.19 19.68 10.73
CA ILE A 13 3.25 18.66 10.65
C ILE A 13 3.35 18.12 9.22
N SER A 14 2.23 17.79 8.59
CA SER A 14 2.20 17.28 7.21
C SER A 14 2.75 18.30 6.21
N PHE A 15 2.39 19.58 6.39
CA PHE A 15 2.92 20.68 5.60
C PHE A 15 4.43 20.81 5.77
N ALA A 16 4.92 20.84 7.02
CA ALA A 16 6.34 20.94 7.33
C ALA A 16 7.16 19.78 6.73
N ILE A 17 6.66 18.55 6.82
CA ILE A 17 7.31 17.37 6.23
C ILE A 17 7.40 17.50 4.70
N LYS A 18 6.32 17.90 4.03
CA LYS A 18 6.34 18.09 2.57
C LYS A 18 7.24 19.24 2.14
N ALA A 19 7.27 20.33 2.92
CA ALA A 19 8.10 21.50 2.64
C ALA A 19 9.60 21.23 2.88
N ALA A 20 9.94 20.31 3.79
CA ALA A 20 11.33 19.97 4.08
C ALA A 20 12.10 19.44 2.86
N GLY A 21 11.43 18.72 1.94
CA GLY A 21 12.04 18.21 0.72
C GLY A 21 12.65 19.34 -0.12
N PRO A 22 11.85 20.26 -0.67
CA PRO A 22 12.37 21.42 -1.39
C PRO A 22 13.28 22.29 -0.52
N ALA A 23 12.91 22.59 0.73
CA ALA A 23 13.67 23.52 1.57
C ALA A 23 15.11 23.05 1.87
N LEU A 24 15.32 21.73 2.03
CA LEU A 24 16.64 21.16 2.33
C LEU A 24 17.44 20.77 1.08
N LEU A 25 16.74 20.44 -0.02
CA LEU A 25 17.34 19.85 -1.22
C LEU A 25 17.47 20.84 -2.39
N THR A 26 16.91 22.05 -2.28
CA THR A 26 17.06 23.09 -3.31
C THR A 26 18.55 23.39 -3.54
N GLY A 27 18.99 23.27 -4.79
CA GLY A 27 20.36 23.56 -5.21
C GLY A 27 21.40 22.47 -4.91
N ARG A 28 21.00 21.31 -4.39
CA ARG A 28 21.89 20.15 -4.21
C ARG A 28 21.68 19.15 -5.34
N GLU A 29 22.76 18.79 -6.04
CA GLU A 29 22.75 17.61 -6.91
C GLU A 29 22.77 16.35 -6.03
N LEU A 30 21.67 15.62 -6.05
CA LEU A 30 21.55 14.37 -5.31
C LEU A 30 22.26 13.25 -6.09
N PRO A 31 22.95 12.34 -5.39
CA PRO A 31 23.52 11.17 -6.02
C PRO A 31 22.46 10.36 -6.79
N PRO A 32 22.81 9.73 -7.92
CA PRO A 32 21.85 9.01 -8.78
C PRO A 32 21.13 7.86 -8.06
N TRP A 33 21.73 7.26 -7.03
CA TRP A 33 21.11 6.20 -6.24
C TRP A 33 19.93 6.69 -5.37
N THR A 34 19.90 7.97 -4.99
CA THR A 34 18.83 8.51 -4.14
C THR A 34 17.49 8.48 -4.88
N GLY A 35 17.47 8.82 -6.17
CA GLY A 35 16.27 8.71 -7.01
C GLY A 35 15.78 7.27 -7.13
N ALA A 36 16.69 6.30 -7.24
CA ALA A 36 16.34 4.88 -7.31
C ALA A 36 15.69 4.37 -6.00
N VAL A 37 16.22 4.76 -4.83
CA VAL A 37 15.63 4.42 -3.53
C VAL A 37 14.24 5.03 -3.39
N ILE A 38 14.07 6.31 -3.75
CA ILE A 38 12.77 6.98 -3.68
C ILE A 38 11.74 6.31 -4.61
N ALA A 39 12.15 5.94 -5.82
CA ALA A 39 11.29 5.22 -6.76
C ALA A 39 10.84 3.85 -6.21
N LEU A 40 11.68 3.19 -5.41
CA LEU A 40 11.38 1.91 -4.76
C LEU A 40 10.51 2.05 -3.50
N LEU A 41 10.44 3.22 -2.87
CA LEU A 41 9.62 3.42 -1.66
C LEU A 41 8.15 3.13 -1.92
N ALA A 42 7.57 3.64 -3.01
CA ALA A 42 6.16 3.39 -3.33
C ALA A 42 5.82 1.89 -3.45
N PRO A 43 6.49 1.09 -4.30
CA PRO A 43 6.23 -0.34 -4.38
C PRO A 43 6.62 -1.09 -3.10
N ALA A 44 7.68 -0.69 -2.37
CA ALA A 44 8.07 -1.34 -1.12
C ALA A 44 7.03 -1.15 -0.01
N LEU A 45 6.49 0.07 0.14
CA LEU A 45 5.43 0.36 1.11
C LEU A 45 4.14 -0.37 0.76
N LEU A 46 3.76 -0.40 -0.53
CA LEU A 46 2.60 -1.17 -0.97
C LEU A 46 2.78 -2.68 -0.72
N ALA A 47 3.96 -3.23 -1.00
CA ALA A 47 4.27 -4.63 -0.70
C ALA A 47 4.19 -4.91 0.80
N ALA A 48 4.72 -4.01 1.64
CA ALA A 48 4.62 -4.15 3.09
C ALA A 48 3.16 -4.11 3.58
N LEU A 49 2.31 -3.23 3.02
CA LEU A 49 0.88 -3.19 3.34
C LEU A 49 0.17 -4.50 2.97
N VAL A 50 0.47 -5.06 1.80
CA VAL A 50 -0.04 -6.37 1.40
C VAL A 50 0.39 -7.45 2.39
N VAL A 51 1.67 -7.49 2.78
CA VAL A 51 2.18 -8.47 3.75
C VAL A 51 1.47 -8.35 5.10
N VAL A 52 1.34 -7.13 5.63
CA VAL A 52 0.64 -6.89 6.91
C VAL A 52 -0.83 -7.29 6.84
N HIS A 53 -1.50 -7.05 5.70
CA HIS A 53 -2.89 -7.47 5.53
C HIS A 53 -3.05 -8.99 5.34
N VAL A 54 -2.07 -9.67 4.76
CA VAL A 54 -2.10 -11.13 4.58
C VAL A 54 -1.76 -11.85 5.89
N LEU A 55 -0.78 -11.36 6.65
CA LEU A 55 -0.30 -11.99 7.89
C LEU A 55 -1.03 -11.53 9.17
N GLY A 56 -1.95 -10.58 9.02
CA GLY A 56 -2.79 -10.17 10.12
C GLY A 56 -2.06 -9.41 11.21
N GLU A 57 -2.80 -9.07 12.27
CA GLU A 57 -2.25 -8.32 13.39
C GLU A 57 -1.14 -9.11 14.10
N ASN A 58 0.00 -8.45 14.33
CA ASN A 58 1.19 -9.04 14.95
C ASN A 58 1.68 -10.35 14.31
N TRP A 59 1.44 -10.54 13.00
CA TRP A 59 1.88 -11.75 12.27
C TRP A 59 1.23 -13.03 12.81
N SER A 60 0.06 -12.90 13.45
CA SER A 60 -0.61 -13.98 14.18
C SER A 60 -1.35 -14.97 13.28
N HIS A 61 -1.75 -14.58 12.07
CA HIS A 61 -2.58 -15.42 11.22
C HIS A 61 -2.37 -15.15 9.73
N VAL A 62 -2.29 -16.19 8.92
CA VAL A 62 -2.26 -16.04 7.46
C VAL A 62 -3.67 -16.12 6.91
N SER A 63 -4.14 -15.02 6.31
CA SER A 63 -5.44 -14.93 5.66
C SER A 63 -5.45 -15.65 4.31
N VAL A 64 -5.77 -16.94 4.32
CA VAL A 64 -5.90 -17.77 3.11
C VAL A 64 -6.80 -17.13 2.04
N PRO A 65 -7.98 -16.53 2.36
CA PRO A 65 -8.82 -15.89 1.35
C PRO A 65 -8.15 -14.71 0.63
N VAL A 66 -7.32 -13.95 1.36
CA VAL A 66 -6.56 -12.81 0.80
C VAL A 66 -5.42 -13.35 -0.08
N LEU A 67 -4.74 -14.40 0.37
CA LEU A 67 -3.66 -15.04 -0.38
C LEU A 67 -4.16 -15.60 -1.74
N VAL A 68 -5.31 -16.27 -1.73
CA VAL A 68 -5.93 -16.79 -2.97
C VAL A 68 -6.41 -15.66 -3.88
N GLY A 69 -7.01 -14.59 -3.32
CA GLY A 69 -7.36 -13.40 -4.09
C GLY A 69 -6.15 -12.77 -4.77
N LEU A 70 -5.03 -12.63 -4.04
CA LEU A 70 -3.79 -12.09 -4.58
C LEU A 70 -3.25 -12.97 -5.72
N ALA A 71 -3.27 -14.30 -5.56
CA ALA A 71 -2.89 -15.24 -6.60
C ALA A 71 -3.78 -15.10 -7.85
N ALA A 72 -5.08 -14.87 -7.67
CA ALA A 72 -6.01 -14.64 -8.76
C ALA A 72 -5.74 -13.32 -9.52
N VAL A 73 -5.39 -12.23 -8.80
CA VAL A 73 -4.94 -10.97 -9.43
C VAL A 73 -3.72 -11.21 -10.31
N VAL A 74 -2.71 -11.92 -9.78
CA VAL A 74 -1.47 -12.23 -10.50
C VAL A 74 -1.77 -13.06 -11.74
N ALA A 75 -2.58 -14.12 -11.61
CA ALA A 75 -2.97 -14.97 -12.74
C ALA A 75 -3.70 -14.16 -13.83
N ALA A 76 -4.68 -13.33 -13.47
CA ALA A 76 -5.40 -12.48 -14.41
C ALA A 76 -4.47 -11.46 -15.11
N HIS A 77 -3.52 -10.89 -14.37
CA HIS A 77 -2.53 -9.98 -14.94
C HIS A 77 -1.58 -10.67 -15.92
N LEU A 78 -1.14 -11.90 -15.61
CA LEU A 78 -0.32 -12.73 -16.52
C LEU A 78 -1.07 -13.10 -17.80
N LEU A 79 -2.39 -13.25 -17.73
CA LEU A 79 -3.28 -13.42 -18.88
C LEU A 79 -3.53 -12.11 -19.65
N ARG A 80 -2.80 -11.02 -19.32
CA ARG A 80 -2.90 -9.69 -19.92
C ARG A 80 -4.27 -9.02 -19.77
N ALA A 81 -5.02 -9.37 -18.72
CA ALA A 81 -6.24 -8.66 -18.39
C ALA A 81 -5.96 -7.20 -17.98
N PRO A 82 -6.86 -6.24 -18.29
CA PRO A 82 -6.72 -4.87 -17.84
C PRO A 82 -6.74 -4.81 -16.30
N MET A 83 -6.02 -3.85 -15.72
CA MET A 83 -5.75 -3.79 -14.27
C MET A 83 -7.03 -3.75 -13.41
N LEU A 84 -8.08 -3.08 -13.88
CA LEU A 84 -9.39 -3.10 -13.23
C LEU A 84 -9.99 -4.50 -13.16
N VAL A 85 -9.87 -5.29 -14.24
CA VAL A 85 -10.39 -6.65 -14.28
C VAL A 85 -9.58 -7.58 -13.38
N SER A 86 -8.24 -7.47 -13.35
CA SER A 86 -7.44 -8.29 -12.45
C SER A 86 -7.77 -8.03 -10.98
N VAL A 87 -7.97 -6.77 -10.60
CA VAL A 87 -8.42 -6.39 -9.25
C VAL A 87 -9.81 -6.95 -8.95
N LEU A 88 -10.77 -6.81 -9.87
CA LEU A 88 -12.13 -7.36 -9.69
C LEU A 88 -12.13 -8.88 -9.50
N VAL A 89 -11.31 -9.60 -10.27
CA VAL A 89 -11.15 -11.06 -10.13
C VAL A 89 -10.61 -11.42 -8.75
N GLY A 90 -9.58 -10.70 -8.27
CA GLY A 90 -9.05 -10.89 -6.91
C GLY A 90 -10.09 -10.64 -5.83
N VAL A 91 -10.81 -9.51 -5.92
CA VAL A 91 -11.88 -9.14 -4.98
C VAL A 91 -12.98 -10.21 -4.98
N ALA A 92 -13.42 -10.66 -6.16
CA ALA A 92 -14.44 -11.69 -6.28
C ALA A 92 -13.97 -13.03 -5.68
N ALA A 93 -12.72 -13.43 -5.92
CA ALA A 93 -12.14 -14.65 -5.36
C ALA A 93 -12.08 -14.59 -3.83
N THR A 94 -11.58 -13.49 -3.25
CA THR A 94 -11.54 -13.31 -1.80
C THR A 94 -12.93 -13.28 -1.19
N ALA A 95 -13.88 -12.56 -1.80
CA ALA A 95 -15.26 -12.46 -1.32
C ALA A 95 -15.98 -13.81 -1.37
N ALA A 96 -15.84 -14.56 -2.47
CA ALA A 96 -16.44 -15.87 -2.63
C ALA A 96 -15.89 -16.87 -1.59
N LEU A 97 -14.56 -16.91 -1.40
CA LEU A 97 -13.95 -17.76 -0.39
C LEU A 97 -14.43 -17.41 1.01
N ARG A 98 -14.45 -16.12 1.36
CA ARG A 98 -14.91 -15.67 2.67
C ARG A 98 -16.38 -16.05 2.91
N ALA A 99 -17.25 -15.86 1.90
CA ALA A 99 -18.66 -16.26 1.96
C ALA A 99 -18.85 -17.77 2.13
N LEU A 100 -18.01 -18.60 1.50
CA LEU A 100 -18.05 -20.06 1.61
C LEU A 100 -17.50 -20.56 2.95
N THR A 101 -16.46 -19.93 3.48
CA THR A 101 -15.82 -20.34 4.74
C THR A 101 -16.52 -19.80 5.99
N GLY A 102 -17.46 -18.86 5.86
CA GLY A 102 -18.29 -18.37 6.97
C GLY A 102 -17.56 -17.54 8.02
N TRP A 103 -16.41 -16.96 7.67
CA TRP A 103 -15.63 -16.03 8.51
C TRP A 103 -15.91 -14.57 8.15
#